data_AF-A0A0B4G8W1-F1
#
_entry.id   AF-A0A0B4G8W1-F1
#
_cell.length_a   1.000
_cell.length_b   1.000
_cell.length_c   1.000
_cell.angle_alpha   90.00
_cell.angle_beta   90.00
_cell.angle_gamma   90.00
#
_symmetry.space_group_name_H-M   'P 1'
#
loop_
_entity.id
_entity.type
_entity.pdbx_description
1 polymer ?
#
loop_
_entity_poly.entity_id
_entity_poly.type
_entity_poly.pdbx_seq_one_letter_code
_entity_poly.pdbx_strand_id
1 'polypeptide(L)'
;MLRWLVSAVFLALPIATTIGVLLGMQAYNHANGQPPPFSGGDDGNGLPGIGTPKGKDTVEIKCDQAFGFDPKSKGQNFICESLDIHAQIALHFLFFSVFALVLSPNISPKCQYLTLTADNLLPQVNPNPWGWKKGEEGALCMLVNFNGNRTYATEFSAPVFNATWQYPRVTGSGNNVHAFPNAKVDSKNFPVQIGSVSKFEFDVEWSLSLKNDTREEVTDADVKANQINANVAIDMFMDKDSTKAEDSGKAGFEVMVWFADFGTDAWPLGKKNTPDKGLVKSQTLEGVEFELYSGLNSQNQMVLSWVATKPTTTFKGDLKPLMDTIFAMNNADYPQKTDYLGYLAFGQEAYSSTANVTFSVPSLAVDIETSK
;
A
#
# COMPACT_ATOMS: atom_id res chain seq x y z
N MET A 1 13.54 0.53 57.94
CA MET A 1 14.20 -0.46 57.03
C MET A 1 13.32 -1.66 56.71
N LEU A 2 12.64 -2.30 57.67
CA LEU A 2 11.85 -3.53 57.43
C LEU A 2 10.72 -3.39 56.37
N ARG A 3 10.06 -2.23 56.27
CA ARG A 3 9.00 -1.98 55.28
C ARG A 3 9.47 -2.00 53.82
N TRP A 4 10.68 -1.49 53.54
CA TRP A 4 11.24 -1.48 52.19
C TRP A 4 11.66 -2.88 51.72
N LEU A 5 12.15 -3.69 52.66
CA LEU A 5 12.56 -5.07 52.41
C LEU A 5 11.35 -5.95 52.04
N VAL A 6 10.23 -5.78 52.74
CA VAL A 6 8.98 -6.51 52.44
C VAL A 6 8.42 -6.11 51.07
N SER A 7 8.40 -4.82 50.73
CA SER A 7 7.93 -4.37 49.41
C SER A 7 8.82 -4.84 48.26
N ALA A 8 10.14 -4.86 48.43
CA ALA A 8 11.07 -5.36 47.42
C ALA A 8 10.88 -6.86 47.16
N VAL A 9 10.64 -7.65 48.20
CA VAL A 9 10.38 -9.10 48.08
C VAL A 9 9.04 -9.37 47.38
N PHE A 10 7.99 -8.60 47.70
CA PHE A 10 6.69 -8.74 47.02
C PHE A 10 6.72 -8.33 45.54
N LEU A 11 7.63 -7.44 45.14
CA LEU A 11 7.84 -7.10 43.73
C LEU A 11 8.70 -8.15 43.00
N ALA A 12 9.73 -8.68 43.66
CA ALA A 12 10.65 -9.64 43.05
C ALA A 12 10.01 -11.02 42.80
N LEU A 13 9.10 -11.45 43.67
CA LEU A 13 8.42 -12.75 43.56
C LEU A 13 7.66 -12.96 42.23
N PRO A 14 6.73 -12.09 41.80
CA PRO A 14 6.01 -12.29 40.54
C PRO A 14 6.95 -12.23 39.32
N ILE A 15 7.98 -11.39 39.36
CA ILE A 15 8.98 -11.29 38.28
C ILE A 15 9.79 -12.58 38.17
N ALA A 16 10.33 -13.08 39.28
CA ALA A 16 11.10 -14.32 39.32
C ALA A 16 10.27 -15.54 38.93
N THR A 17 9.00 -15.57 39.33
CA THR A 17 8.06 -16.65 38.96
C THR A 17 7.80 -16.64 37.46
N THR A 18 7.61 -15.45 36.86
CA THR A 18 7.40 -15.29 35.41
C THR A 18 8.64 -15.75 34.64
N ILE A 19 9.82 -15.28 35.03
CA ILE A 19 11.09 -15.69 34.39
C ILE A 19 11.30 -17.21 34.50
N GLY A 20 11.02 -17.80 35.67
CA GLY A 20 11.14 -19.24 35.89
C GLY A 20 10.22 -20.06 34.98
N VAL A 21 8.97 -19.62 34.79
CA VAL A 21 8.02 -20.25 33.86
C VAL A 21 8.50 -20.14 32.42
N LEU A 22 9.01 -18.97 32.00
CA LEU A 22 9.51 -18.76 30.64
C LEU A 22 10.73 -19.62 30.32
N LEU A 23 11.69 -19.70 31.25
CA LEU A 23 12.86 -20.56 31.11
C LEU A 23 12.48 -22.05 31.12
N GLY A 24 11.51 -22.44 31.95
CA GLY A 24 10.97 -23.80 31.99
C GLY A 24 10.30 -24.22 30.68
N MET A 25 9.47 -23.34 30.10
CA MET A 25 8.86 -23.56 28.78
C MET A 25 9.90 -23.64 27.67
N GLN A 26 10.94 -22.80 27.72
CA GLN A 26 12.03 -22.86 26.74
C GLN A 26 12.83 -24.17 26.83
N ALA A 27 13.13 -24.63 28.05
CA ALA A 27 13.82 -25.91 28.26
C ALA A 27 12.96 -27.11 27.83
N TYR A 28 11.66 -27.08 28.12
CA TYR A 28 10.71 -28.09 27.67
C TYR A 28 10.59 -28.14 26.14
N ASN A 29 10.53 -26.97 25.49
CA ASN A 29 10.46 -26.89 24.04
C ASN A 29 11.75 -27.42 23.40
N HIS A 30 12.92 -27.06 23.93
CA HIS A 30 14.21 -27.58 23.46
C HIS A 30 14.31 -29.11 23.59
N ALA A 31 13.82 -29.69 24.69
CA ALA A 31 13.82 -31.14 24.90
C ALA A 31 12.87 -31.89 23.94
N ASN A 32 11.82 -31.23 23.44
CA ASN A 32 10.81 -31.82 22.55
C ASN A 32 10.93 -31.34 21.09
N GLY A 33 12.03 -30.68 20.73
CA GLY A 33 12.25 -30.16 19.37
C GLY A 33 11.23 -29.10 18.93
N GLN A 34 10.62 -28.39 19.87
CA GLN A 34 9.68 -27.30 19.60
C GLN A 34 10.41 -25.94 19.64
N PRO A 35 9.96 -24.94 18.86
CA PRO A 35 10.56 -23.61 18.86
C PRO A 35 10.33 -22.86 20.19
N PRO A 36 11.23 -21.93 20.57
CA PRO A 36 11.03 -21.06 21.73
C PRO A 36 9.66 -20.35 21.73
N PRO A 37 9.03 -20.15 22.91
CA PRO A 37 7.69 -19.58 23.01
C PRO A 37 7.53 -18.13 22.51
N PHE A 38 8.63 -17.47 22.11
CA PHE A 38 8.64 -16.13 21.49
C PHE A 38 9.50 -16.02 20.23
N SER A 39 10.10 -17.11 19.76
CA SER A 39 10.53 -17.15 18.36
C SER A 39 9.27 -17.49 17.58
N GLY A 40 8.74 -16.55 16.79
CA GLY A 40 7.70 -16.87 15.82
C GLY A 40 8.12 -18.16 15.12
N GLY A 41 7.29 -19.21 15.28
CA GLY A 41 7.66 -20.60 14.99
C GLY A 41 8.35 -20.70 13.65
N ASP A 42 9.64 -21.01 13.68
CA ASP A 42 10.47 -21.09 12.51
C ASP A 42 10.67 -22.58 12.23
N ASP A 43 9.71 -23.16 11.55
CA ASP A 43 9.70 -24.57 11.16
C ASP A 43 10.55 -24.78 9.90
N GLY A 44 11.77 -24.20 9.86
CA GLY A 44 12.90 -24.54 8.99
C GLY A 44 12.71 -24.68 7.46
N ASN A 45 11.51 -24.48 6.92
CA ASN A 45 11.13 -24.74 5.53
C ASN A 45 10.20 -23.64 4.96
N GLY A 46 10.04 -22.52 5.67
CA GLY A 46 9.22 -21.38 5.26
C GLY A 46 10.06 -20.15 4.92
N LEU A 47 9.61 -19.37 3.94
CA LEU A 47 10.17 -18.05 3.63
C LEU A 47 10.15 -17.16 4.91
N PRO A 48 11.28 -16.64 5.39
CA PRO A 48 11.34 -15.73 6.53
C PRO A 48 10.48 -14.49 6.29
N GLY A 49 9.63 -14.18 7.28
CA GLY A 49 8.57 -13.18 7.17
C GLY A 49 7.17 -13.78 7.00
N ILE A 50 7.07 -15.07 6.66
CA ILE A 50 5.85 -15.86 6.76
C ILE A 50 5.93 -16.65 8.07
N GLY A 51 5.32 -16.15 9.14
CA GLY A 51 5.02 -17.04 10.27
C GLY A 51 4.20 -18.21 9.75
N THR A 52 4.51 -19.45 10.15
CA THR A 52 3.72 -20.61 9.76
C THR A 52 2.25 -20.30 10.03
N PRO A 53 1.35 -20.38 9.01
CA PRO A 53 -0.06 -20.10 9.19
C PRO A 53 -0.60 -20.87 10.40
N LYS A 54 -1.00 -20.19 11.47
CA LYS A 54 -1.51 -20.84 12.68
C LYS A 54 -2.96 -21.24 12.46
N GLY A 55 -3.20 -22.50 12.16
CA GLY A 55 -4.56 -23.05 12.08
C GLY A 55 -5.31 -22.64 10.80
N LYS A 56 -6.20 -21.65 10.87
CA LYS A 56 -7.07 -21.21 9.75
C LYS A 56 -6.48 -20.10 8.89
N ASP A 57 -5.26 -19.67 9.20
CA ASP A 57 -4.52 -18.68 8.43
C ASP A 57 -4.30 -19.18 6.99
N THR A 58 -4.38 -18.27 6.02
CA THR A 58 -4.26 -18.61 4.59
C THR A 58 -3.29 -17.69 3.89
N VAL A 59 -2.46 -18.24 3.02
CA VAL A 59 -1.60 -17.47 2.11
C VAL A 59 -2.24 -17.49 0.73
N GLU A 60 -2.47 -16.31 0.13
CA GLU A 60 -2.85 -16.22 -1.28
C GLU A 60 -1.73 -15.61 -2.10
N ILE A 61 -1.54 -16.16 -3.29
CA ILE A 61 -0.57 -15.66 -4.28
C ILE A 61 -1.35 -15.25 -5.51
N LYS A 62 -1.14 -14.00 -5.96
CA LYS A 62 -1.68 -13.49 -7.22
C LYS A 62 -0.52 -13.02 -8.10
N CYS A 63 -0.38 -13.62 -9.29
CA CYS A 63 0.63 -13.21 -10.26
C CYS A 63 -0.03 -12.54 -11.47
N ASP A 64 0.56 -11.43 -11.92
CA ASP A 64 0.18 -10.67 -13.12
C ASP A 64 -1.32 -10.32 -13.21
N GLN A 65 -1.97 -10.11 -12.06
CA GLN A 65 -3.39 -9.75 -12.01
C GLN A 65 -3.54 -8.22 -12.00
N ALA A 66 -4.23 -7.70 -13.01
CA ALA A 66 -4.56 -6.27 -13.14
C ALA A 66 -5.54 -5.74 -12.09
N PHE A 67 -6.14 -6.62 -11.27
CA PHE A 67 -7.24 -6.28 -10.38
C PHE A 67 -6.86 -6.54 -8.92
N GLY A 68 -7.29 -5.63 -8.05
CA GLY A 68 -7.23 -5.81 -6.60
C GLY A 68 -8.16 -6.92 -6.14
N PHE A 69 -7.79 -7.55 -5.02
CA PHE A 69 -8.64 -8.55 -4.37
C PHE A 69 -8.90 -8.13 -2.92
N ASP A 70 -10.17 -8.20 -2.52
CA ASP A 70 -10.60 -7.89 -1.16
C ASP A 70 -10.32 -9.11 -0.25
N PRO A 71 -9.49 -8.95 0.80
CA PRO A 71 -9.34 -9.95 1.83
C PRO A 71 -10.54 -9.96 2.80
N LYS A 72 -11.74 -10.26 2.30
CA LYS A 72 -13.05 -10.22 2.99
C LYS A 72 -13.00 -10.44 4.51
N SER A 73 -12.91 -9.42 5.36
CA SER A 73 -12.89 -9.65 6.82
C SER A 73 -14.23 -10.22 7.35
N LYS A 74 -14.29 -10.74 8.59
CA LYS A 74 -15.60 -10.98 9.25
C LYS A 74 -16.15 -9.65 9.80
N GLY A 75 -16.45 -8.78 8.84
CA GLY A 75 -16.92 -7.38 8.88
C GLY A 75 -17.05 -6.95 7.42
N GLN A 76 -18.10 -6.19 7.07
CA GLN A 76 -18.73 -6.12 5.73
C GLN A 76 -17.80 -6.14 4.48
N ASN A 77 -18.24 -6.87 3.44
CA ASN A 77 -17.59 -7.04 2.11
C ASN A 77 -17.86 -5.87 1.16
N PHE A 78 -16.90 -5.51 0.29
CA PHE A 78 -17.18 -4.80 -0.99
C PHE A 78 -16.26 -5.22 -2.16
N ILE A 79 -16.58 -4.72 -3.35
CA ILE A 79 -16.51 -5.35 -4.68
C ILE A 79 -15.20 -5.02 -5.44
N CYS A 80 -14.80 -5.89 -6.39
CA CYS A 80 -13.74 -5.65 -7.38
C CYS A 80 -14.01 -4.43 -8.28
N GLU A 81 -13.05 -3.51 -8.42
CA GLU A 81 -13.01 -2.60 -9.57
C GLU A 81 -12.65 -3.39 -10.83
N SER A 82 -13.58 -3.44 -11.78
CA SER A 82 -13.34 -3.83 -13.16
C SER A 82 -12.98 -2.59 -13.98
N LEU A 83 -11.73 -2.48 -14.44
CA LEU A 83 -11.42 -1.66 -15.61
C LEU A 83 -11.90 -2.44 -16.84
N ASP A 84 -13.15 -2.22 -17.23
CA ASP A 84 -13.76 -2.90 -18.38
C ASP A 84 -13.26 -2.25 -19.69
N ILE A 85 -12.09 -2.68 -20.18
CA ILE A 85 -11.61 -2.31 -21.52
C ILE A 85 -12.33 -3.18 -22.56
N HIS A 86 -13.63 -2.98 -22.76
CA HIS A 86 -14.37 -3.54 -23.91
C HIS A 86 -15.49 -2.61 -24.38
N ALA A 87 -15.17 -1.62 -25.23
CA ALA A 87 -16.07 -0.93 -26.15
C ALA A 87 -15.21 -0.03 -27.07
N GLN A 88 -15.13 -0.12 -28.40
CA GLN A 88 -16.15 -0.39 -29.41
C GLN A 88 -15.53 -1.02 -30.67
N ILE A 89 -16.03 -2.20 -31.08
CA ILE A 89 -16.15 -2.56 -32.50
C ILE A 89 -17.61 -2.96 -32.72
N ALA A 90 -18.41 -2.04 -33.26
CA ALA A 90 -19.68 -2.33 -33.93
C ALA A 90 -19.98 -1.10 -34.81
N LEU A 91 -19.48 -1.10 -36.05
CA LEU A 91 -20.22 -1.48 -37.25
C LEU A 91 -21.57 -0.75 -37.37
N HIS A 92 -21.53 0.38 -38.10
CA HIS A 92 -22.71 1.01 -38.67
C HIS A 92 -23.34 0.07 -39.69
N PHE A 93 -24.53 -0.48 -39.43
CA PHE A 93 -25.50 -0.77 -40.48
C PHE A 93 -26.93 -0.62 -39.98
N LEU A 94 -27.76 -0.10 -40.88
CA LEU A 94 -29.09 0.44 -40.68
C LEU A 94 -30.21 -0.63 -40.52
N PHE A 95 -31.34 -0.15 -39.98
CA PHE A 95 -32.74 -0.41 -40.38
C PHE A 95 -33.61 -1.51 -39.73
N PHE A 96 -34.80 -1.02 -39.28
CA PHE A 96 -36.16 -1.61 -39.24
C PHE A 96 -36.57 -2.70 -38.20
N SER A 97 -37.43 -2.26 -37.25
CA SER A 97 -38.80 -2.72 -36.94
C SER A 97 -39.16 -4.12 -36.36
N VAL A 98 -39.99 -4.02 -35.28
CA VAL A 98 -41.27 -4.74 -35.03
C VAL A 98 -41.30 -6.08 -34.25
N PHE A 99 -41.99 -6.01 -33.09
CA PHE A 99 -42.85 -7.00 -32.38
C PHE A 99 -42.30 -8.13 -31.45
N ALA A 100 -42.84 -8.06 -30.22
CA ALA A 100 -43.44 -9.12 -29.37
C ALA A 100 -42.58 -10.14 -28.58
N LEU A 101 -42.51 -9.87 -27.27
CA LEU A 101 -43.04 -10.66 -26.15
C LEU A 101 -42.76 -12.19 -26.09
N VAL A 102 -41.82 -12.61 -25.23
CA VAL A 102 -41.94 -13.83 -24.38
C VAL A 102 -41.28 -13.56 -23.02
N LEU A 103 -42.04 -13.85 -21.96
CA LEU A 103 -41.67 -13.72 -20.55
C LEU A 103 -40.71 -14.84 -20.09
N SER A 104 -39.64 -14.47 -19.37
CA SER A 104 -39.38 -15.06 -18.04
C SER A 104 -38.41 -14.21 -17.21
N PRO A 105 -38.52 -14.27 -15.87
CA PRO A 105 -38.09 -13.22 -14.97
C PRO A 105 -36.80 -13.61 -14.21
N ASN A 106 -35.85 -12.68 -14.07
CA ASN A 106 -35.00 -12.53 -12.88
C ASN A 106 -33.84 -11.57 -13.18
N ILE A 107 -34.12 -10.27 -13.20
CA ILE A 107 -33.12 -9.28 -12.78
C ILE A 107 -33.87 -8.24 -11.97
N SER A 108 -33.88 -8.41 -10.64
CA SER A 108 -34.23 -7.33 -9.73
C SER A 108 -32.92 -6.77 -9.14
N PRO A 109 -32.71 -5.45 -9.23
CA PRO A 109 -31.62 -4.76 -8.57
C PRO A 109 -32.07 -4.41 -7.15
N LYS A 110 -31.66 -5.17 -6.14
CA LYS A 110 -31.81 -4.76 -4.73
C LYS A 110 -30.72 -5.40 -3.87
N CYS A 111 -29.74 -4.59 -3.44
CA CYS A 111 -29.10 -4.80 -2.15
C CYS A 111 -29.53 -3.66 -1.23
N GLN A 112 -30.60 -3.94 -0.49
CA GLN A 112 -31.06 -3.19 0.66
C GLN A 112 -30.78 -4.10 1.86
N TYR A 113 -30.06 -3.64 2.88
CA TYR A 113 -30.40 -3.73 4.31
C TYR A 113 -29.21 -3.50 5.25
N LEU A 114 -29.44 -2.52 6.12
CA LEU A 114 -29.21 -2.45 7.57
C LEU A 114 -27.80 -2.17 8.13
N THR A 115 -27.76 -1.00 8.75
CA THR A 115 -26.70 -0.29 9.46
C THR A 115 -26.30 -0.96 10.77
N LEU A 116 -24.98 -1.02 11.02
CA LEU A 116 -24.39 -0.90 12.36
C LEU A 116 -23.15 0.00 12.19
N THR A 117 -23.09 1.06 13.00
CA THR A 117 -22.06 2.10 13.02
C THR A 117 -20.73 1.57 13.54
N ALA A 118 -19.71 1.56 12.69
CA ALA A 118 -18.28 1.67 13.01
C ALA A 118 -17.55 2.09 11.72
N ASP A 119 -16.77 3.16 11.78
CA ASP A 119 -16.07 3.77 10.66
C ASP A 119 -14.79 2.97 10.32
N ASN A 120 -14.91 1.82 9.64
CA ASN A 120 -13.77 0.92 9.43
C ASN A 120 -13.06 1.17 8.06
N LEU A 121 -11.74 1.40 8.10
CA LEU A 121 -10.81 1.47 6.97
C LEU A 121 -10.09 0.13 6.82
N LEU A 122 -10.48 -0.73 5.87
CA LEU A 122 -9.70 -1.95 5.58
C LEU A 122 -9.01 -1.81 4.23
N PRO A 123 -7.71 -2.10 4.11
CA PRO A 123 -7.04 -1.97 2.82
C PRO A 123 -7.25 -3.17 1.91
N GLN A 124 -7.50 -2.89 0.62
CA GLN A 124 -7.50 -3.83 -0.50
C GLN A 124 -6.08 -3.95 -1.06
N VAL A 125 -5.59 -5.17 -1.30
CA VAL A 125 -4.26 -5.42 -1.87
C VAL A 125 -4.36 -5.73 -3.36
N ASN A 126 -3.46 -5.15 -4.15
CA ASN A 126 -3.52 -5.16 -5.62
C ASN A 126 -2.13 -5.31 -6.26
N PRO A 127 -1.85 -6.39 -7.03
CA PRO A 127 -0.60 -6.55 -7.78
C PRO A 127 -0.39 -5.48 -8.87
N ASN A 128 -1.47 -4.99 -9.48
CA ASN A 128 -1.54 -3.83 -10.38
C ASN A 128 -0.43 -3.66 -11.44
N PRO A 129 -0.20 -4.63 -12.36
CA PRO A 129 0.72 -4.49 -13.49
C PRO A 129 0.12 -3.68 -14.65
N TRP A 130 -0.37 -2.46 -14.38
CA TRP A 130 -1.10 -1.64 -15.36
C TRP A 130 -0.26 -1.19 -16.56
N GLY A 131 1.05 -1.07 -16.38
CA GLY A 131 2.00 -0.68 -17.42
C GLY A 131 2.57 -1.85 -18.22
N TRP A 132 2.18 -3.09 -17.90
CA TRP A 132 2.68 -4.30 -18.53
C TRP A 132 1.54 -5.11 -19.17
N LYS A 133 1.79 -5.74 -20.32
CA LYS A 133 0.79 -6.57 -20.99
C LYS A 133 1.15 -8.04 -20.93
N LYS A 134 0.12 -8.88 -20.74
CA LYS A 134 0.27 -10.32 -20.72
C LYS A 134 0.99 -10.85 -21.97
N GLY A 135 2.14 -11.49 -21.75
CA GLY A 135 2.99 -12.07 -22.78
C GLY A 135 4.22 -11.23 -23.13
N GLU A 136 4.34 -10.01 -22.60
CA GLU A 136 5.60 -9.25 -22.60
C GLU A 136 6.59 -9.85 -21.59
N GLU A 137 7.88 -9.54 -21.74
CA GLU A 137 8.91 -10.01 -20.80
C GLU A 137 8.72 -9.37 -19.42
N GLY A 138 9.04 -10.13 -18.38
CA GLY A 138 8.86 -9.74 -16.99
C GLY A 138 7.57 -10.25 -16.37
N ALA A 139 7.50 -10.20 -15.05
CA ALA A 139 6.37 -10.68 -14.27
C ALA A 139 6.38 -10.08 -12.86
N LEU A 140 5.22 -10.15 -12.20
CA LEU A 140 5.06 -9.81 -10.79
C LEU A 140 4.16 -10.84 -10.10
N CYS A 141 4.58 -11.27 -8.92
CA CYS A 141 3.78 -12.10 -8.02
C CYS A 141 3.67 -11.42 -6.66
N MET A 142 2.43 -11.19 -6.23
CA MET A 142 2.11 -10.67 -4.90
C MET A 142 1.66 -11.82 -4.01
N LEU A 143 2.23 -11.91 -2.81
CA LEU A 143 1.82 -12.83 -1.76
C LEU A 143 1.24 -12.03 -0.59
N VAL A 144 0.10 -12.49 -0.10
CA VAL A 144 -0.58 -11.86 1.05
C VAL A 144 -0.86 -12.91 2.11
N ASN A 145 -0.52 -12.58 3.35
CA ASN A 145 -0.77 -13.43 4.51
C ASN A 145 -2.03 -12.98 5.26
N PHE A 146 -2.99 -13.89 5.39
CA PHE A 146 -4.24 -13.66 6.10
C PHE A 146 -4.26 -14.36 7.45
N ASN A 147 -4.60 -13.60 8.48
CA ASN A 147 -5.06 -14.18 9.74
C ASN A 147 -6.37 -14.92 9.48
N GLY A 148 -6.52 -16.14 9.98
CA GLY A 148 -7.66 -17.02 9.72
C GLY A 148 -8.98 -16.50 10.31
N ASN A 149 -8.89 -15.57 11.27
CA ASN A 149 -10.03 -14.80 11.79
C ASN A 149 -10.21 -13.43 11.10
N ARG A 150 -9.27 -13.05 10.23
CA ARG A 150 -9.21 -11.78 9.48
C ARG A 150 -9.29 -10.54 10.36
N THR A 151 -8.72 -10.64 11.56
CA THR A 151 -8.52 -9.50 12.46
C THR A 151 -7.05 -9.16 12.54
N TYR A 152 -6.70 -7.89 12.45
CA TYR A 152 -5.33 -7.39 12.50
C TYR A 152 -5.08 -6.63 13.80
N ALA A 153 -3.86 -6.12 14.00
CA ALA A 153 -3.46 -5.46 15.23
C ALA A 153 -4.34 -4.24 15.55
N THR A 154 -4.78 -3.52 14.52
CA THR A 154 -5.75 -2.42 14.60
C THR A 154 -6.78 -2.56 13.47
N GLU A 155 -7.88 -1.79 13.58
CA GLU A 155 -8.87 -1.68 12.49
C GLU A 155 -8.33 -0.95 11.25
N PHE A 156 -7.20 -0.27 11.38
CA PHE A 156 -6.49 0.49 10.34
C PHE A 156 -5.34 -0.31 9.70
N SER A 157 -5.06 -1.52 10.21
CA SER A 157 -3.92 -2.33 9.80
C SER A 157 -4.21 -3.11 8.52
N ALA A 158 -3.23 -3.15 7.63
CA ALA A 158 -3.25 -4.01 6.46
C ALA A 158 -2.79 -5.45 6.79
N PRO A 159 -3.19 -6.43 5.96
CA PRO A 159 -2.52 -7.73 5.94
C PRO A 159 -1.04 -7.56 5.58
N VAL A 160 -0.19 -8.46 6.08
CA VAL A 160 1.20 -8.57 5.63
C VAL A 160 1.20 -8.98 4.16
N PHE A 161 1.96 -8.26 3.34
CA PHE A 161 2.11 -8.62 1.94
C PHE A 161 3.54 -8.43 1.44
N ASN A 162 3.88 -9.11 0.36
CA ASN A 162 5.06 -8.81 -0.43
C ASN A 162 4.76 -8.96 -1.92
N ALA A 163 5.57 -8.34 -2.76
CA ALA A 163 5.53 -8.45 -4.20
C ALA A 163 6.94 -8.71 -4.73
N THR A 164 7.11 -9.85 -5.39
CA THR A 164 8.33 -10.17 -6.12
C THR A 164 8.10 -9.88 -7.59
N TRP A 165 9.00 -9.12 -8.21
CA TRP A 165 8.91 -8.76 -9.61
C TRP A 165 10.27 -8.71 -10.28
N GLN A 166 10.22 -8.82 -11.60
CA GLN A 166 11.34 -8.56 -12.49
C GLN A 166 10.77 -8.06 -13.80
N TYR A 167 11.16 -6.85 -14.22
CA TYR A 167 10.73 -6.26 -15.49
C TYR A 167 11.93 -5.79 -16.30
N PRO A 168 11.90 -5.95 -17.64
CA PRO A 168 12.93 -5.40 -18.50
C PRO A 168 12.91 -3.87 -18.43
N ARG A 169 14.06 -3.24 -18.62
CA ARG A 169 14.13 -1.78 -18.73
C ARG A 169 13.53 -1.34 -20.06
N VAL A 170 12.56 -0.41 -20.02
CA VAL A 170 11.96 0.16 -21.24
C VAL A 170 13.03 0.96 -21.99
N THR A 171 13.27 0.61 -23.26
CA THR A 171 14.15 1.35 -24.16
C THR A 171 13.32 2.17 -25.14
N GLY A 172 13.16 3.48 -24.89
CA GLY A 172 12.41 4.38 -25.80
C GLY A 172 11.69 5.51 -25.07
N SER A 173 10.82 6.22 -25.79
CA SER A 173 9.91 7.21 -25.22
C SER A 173 8.60 6.52 -24.83
N GLY A 174 8.35 6.35 -23.54
CA GLY A 174 7.14 5.72 -23.01
C GLY A 174 7.08 5.83 -21.50
N ASN A 175 5.98 5.34 -20.92
CA ASN A 175 5.91 5.14 -19.48
C ASN A 175 6.86 3.99 -19.09
N ASN A 176 7.67 4.22 -18.07
CA ASN A 176 8.67 3.27 -17.59
C ASN A 176 8.18 2.45 -16.37
N VAL A 177 7.02 2.78 -15.81
CA VAL A 177 6.41 2.04 -14.71
C VAL A 177 5.63 0.85 -15.27
N HIS A 178 5.97 -0.37 -14.85
CA HIS A 178 5.29 -1.59 -15.28
C HIS A 178 4.16 -1.98 -14.34
N ALA A 179 4.35 -1.78 -13.03
CA ALA A 179 3.38 -2.18 -12.03
C ALA A 179 3.42 -1.25 -10.81
N PHE A 180 2.32 -1.23 -10.06
CA PHE A 180 2.24 -0.57 -8.76
C PHE A 180 1.61 -1.51 -7.71
N PRO A 181 2.28 -2.61 -7.29
CA PRO A 181 1.80 -3.46 -6.19
C PRO A 181 1.54 -2.63 -4.93
N ASN A 182 0.29 -2.62 -4.45
CA ASN A 182 -0.14 -1.72 -3.39
C ASN A 182 -1.20 -2.30 -2.46
N ALA A 183 -1.38 -1.61 -1.33
CA ALA A 183 -2.51 -1.70 -0.43
C ALA A 183 -3.30 -0.37 -0.50
N LYS A 184 -4.46 -0.39 -1.16
CA LYS A 184 -5.43 0.70 -1.28
C LYS A 184 -6.32 0.75 -0.05
N VAL A 185 -6.50 1.91 0.56
CA VAL A 185 -7.48 2.11 1.62
C VAL A 185 -8.89 1.99 1.05
N ASP A 186 -9.68 1.04 1.56
CA ASP A 186 -11.10 0.90 1.25
C ASP A 186 -11.93 1.30 2.48
N SER A 187 -12.69 2.39 2.34
CA SER A 187 -13.59 2.87 3.36
C SER A 187 -14.78 3.57 2.74
N LYS A 188 -15.94 3.37 3.36
CA LYS A 188 -17.19 4.02 2.99
C LYS A 188 -17.19 5.52 3.19
N ASN A 189 -16.20 6.04 3.92
CA ASN A 189 -16.05 7.47 4.13
C ASN A 189 -15.44 8.14 2.90
N PHE A 190 -14.75 7.40 2.03
CA PHE A 190 -14.26 7.92 0.76
C PHE A 190 -15.40 8.00 -0.27
N PRO A 191 -15.38 9.02 -1.15
CA PRO A 191 -14.46 10.15 -1.19
C PRO A 191 -14.72 11.18 -0.08
N VAL A 192 -13.66 11.75 0.49
CA VAL A 192 -13.74 12.83 1.51
C VAL A 192 -13.21 14.14 0.95
N GLN A 193 -13.77 15.28 1.37
CA GLN A 193 -13.10 16.57 1.08
C GLN A 193 -11.76 16.61 1.82
N ILE A 194 -10.66 16.81 1.12
CA ILE A 194 -9.33 16.71 1.73
C ILE A 194 -9.11 17.75 2.84
N GLY A 195 -9.78 18.90 2.76
CA GLY A 195 -9.76 19.92 3.79
C GLY A 195 -10.48 19.55 5.08
N SER A 196 -11.35 18.55 5.07
CA SER A 196 -12.00 18.03 6.29
C SER A 196 -11.19 16.96 7.00
N VAL A 197 -10.12 16.43 6.38
CA VAL A 197 -9.23 15.46 7.04
C VAL A 197 -8.55 16.16 8.22
N SER A 198 -8.85 15.74 9.44
CA SER A 198 -8.28 16.25 10.69
C SER A 198 -7.02 15.52 11.11
N LYS A 199 -6.86 14.27 10.65
CA LYS A 199 -5.74 13.39 10.98
C LYS A 199 -5.45 12.46 9.81
N PHE A 200 -4.17 12.29 9.48
CA PHE A 200 -3.73 11.29 8.52
C PHE A 200 -2.51 10.56 9.09
N GLU A 201 -2.77 9.65 10.05
CA GLU A 201 -1.73 8.86 10.68
C GLU A 201 -1.34 7.67 9.78
N PHE A 202 -0.04 7.55 9.55
CA PHE A 202 0.57 6.55 8.70
C PHE A 202 1.71 5.87 9.47
N ASP A 203 1.62 4.55 9.61
CA ASP A 203 2.61 3.70 10.28
C ASP A 203 2.99 2.55 9.35
N VAL A 204 4.25 2.48 8.94
CA VAL A 204 4.73 1.50 7.99
C VAL A 204 6.12 0.97 8.36
N GLU A 205 6.31 -0.32 8.10
CA GLU A 205 7.60 -0.96 7.95
C GLU A 205 7.59 -1.68 6.61
N TRP A 206 8.61 -1.43 5.78
CA TRP A 206 8.81 -2.10 4.49
C TRP A 206 10.28 -2.37 4.23
N SER A 207 10.57 -3.31 3.32
CA SER A 207 11.93 -3.63 2.89
C SER A 207 11.99 -3.95 1.40
N LEU A 208 13.14 -3.68 0.77
CA LEU A 208 13.42 -4.09 -0.61
C LEU A 208 14.63 -5.02 -0.66
N SER A 209 14.46 -6.25 -1.14
CA SER A 209 15.52 -7.27 -1.13
C SER A 209 15.66 -7.99 -2.46
N LEU A 210 16.85 -8.55 -2.72
CA LEU A 210 17.10 -9.45 -3.86
C LEU A 210 16.80 -10.92 -3.54
N LYS A 211 16.43 -11.21 -2.30
CA LYS A 211 16.11 -12.56 -1.81
C LYS A 211 14.69 -12.54 -1.30
N ASN A 212 13.85 -13.43 -1.84
CA ASN A 212 12.43 -13.52 -1.48
C ASN A 212 12.19 -13.80 0.02
N ASP A 213 13.24 -14.23 0.71
CA ASP A 213 13.21 -14.86 2.02
C ASP A 213 14.03 -14.04 3.04
N THR A 214 14.44 -12.81 2.72
CA THR A 214 15.11 -11.93 3.69
C THR A 214 14.56 -10.51 3.63
N ARG A 215 14.62 -9.82 4.78
CA ARG A 215 14.52 -8.35 4.86
C ARG A 215 15.91 -7.70 4.75
N GLU A 216 16.82 -8.34 4.02
CA GLU A 216 18.15 -7.80 3.75
C GLU A 216 17.97 -6.71 2.69
N GLU A 217 18.04 -5.45 3.15
CA GLU A 217 17.88 -4.30 2.26
C GLU A 217 18.94 -4.28 1.17
N VAL A 218 18.52 -3.94 -0.05
CA VAL A 218 19.43 -3.68 -1.15
C VAL A 218 20.38 -2.53 -0.83
N THR A 219 21.64 -2.68 -1.21
CA THR A 219 22.63 -1.61 -1.15
C THR A 219 22.69 -0.82 -2.46
N ASP A 220 23.31 0.36 -2.46
CA ASP A 220 23.60 1.10 -3.71
C ASP A 220 24.39 0.26 -4.73
N ALA A 221 25.24 -0.65 -4.24
CA ALA A 221 25.99 -1.57 -5.10
C ALA A 221 25.05 -2.60 -5.75
N ASP A 222 24.09 -3.13 -5.00
CA ASP A 222 23.08 -4.06 -5.51
C ASP A 222 22.15 -3.39 -6.53
N VAL A 223 21.70 -2.17 -6.21
CA VAL A 223 20.87 -1.33 -7.09
C VAL A 223 21.58 -1.12 -8.42
N LYS A 224 22.88 -0.76 -8.39
CA LYS A 224 23.68 -0.55 -9.59
C LYS A 224 23.95 -1.86 -10.35
N ALA A 225 24.31 -2.93 -9.65
CA ALA A 225 24.69 -4.21 -10.27
C ALA A 225 23.50 -4.88 -10.95
N ASN A 226 22.30 -4.75 -10.36
CA ASN A 226 21.08 -5.39 -10.85
C ASN A 226 20.12 -4.41 -11.55
N GLN A 227 20.60 -3.19 -11.83
CA GLN A 227 19.85 -2.12 -12.50
C GLN A 227 18.44 -1.94 -11.90
N ILE A 228 18.34 -1.95 -10.57
CA ILE A 228 17.06 -1.85 -9.87
C ILE A 228 16.55 -0.42 -10.02
N ASN A 229 15.37 -0.26 -10.60
CA ASN A 229 14.65 1.00 -10.68
C ASN A 229 13.26 0.80 -10.08
N ALA A 230 12.97 1.53 -9.01
CA ALA A 230 11.71 1.50 -8.30
C ALA A 230 11.55 2.72 -7.41
N ASN A 231 10.33 3.06 -7.01
CA ASN A 231 10.08 3.91 -5.86
C ASN A 231 9.20 3.17 -4.85
N VAL A 232 9.10 3.68 -3.62
CA VAL A 232 8.11 3.23 -2.64
C VAL A 232 7.31 4.44 -2.22
N ALA A 233 5.99 4.43 -2.43
CA ALA A 233 5.18 5.62 -2.34
C ALA A 233 3.77 5.36 -1.81
N ILE A 234 3.23 6.39 -1.15
CA ILE A 234 1.77 6.60 -1.09
C ILE A 234 1.37 7.33 -2.38
N ASP A 235 0.27 6.90 -2.96
CA ASP A 235 -0.36 7.50 -4.12
C ASP A 235 -1.79 7.93 -3.77
N MET A 236 -2.12 9.19 -4.02
CA MET A 236 -3.41 9.81 -3.68
C MET A 236 -3.98 10.54 -4.89
N PHE A 237 -5.21 10.20 -5.28
CA PHE A 237 -5.90 10.92 -6.36
C PHE A 237 -6.98 11.84 -5.82
N MET A 238 -7.00 13.06 -6.35
CA MET A 238 -7.93 14.10 -5.94
C MET A 238 -8.58 14.80 -7.13
N ASP A 239 -9.83 15.21 -6.95
CA ASP A 239 -10.56 16.01 -7.95
C ASP A 239 -11.66 16.85 -7.29
N LYS A 240 -12.09 17.92 -7.95
CA LYS A 240 -13.27 18.70 -7.56
C LYS A 240 -14.55 17.88 -7.60
N ASP A 241 -14.61 16.91 -8.51
CA ASP A 241 -15.67 15.93 -8.65
C ASP A 241 -15.32 14.65 -7.87
N SER A 242 -16.12 14.30 -6.87
CA SER A 242 -15.88 13.14 -6.03
C SER A 242 -15.78 11.83 -6.82
N THR A 243 -16.53 11.69 -7.91
CA THR A 243 -16.52 10.46 -8.73
C THR A 243 -15.28 10.34 -9.59
N LYS A 244 -14.67 11.48 -10.00
CA LYS A 244 -13.39 11.47 -10.70
C LYS A 244 -12.23 11.22 -9.74
N ALA A 245 -12.33 11.68 -8.49
CA ALA A 245 -11.31 11.47 -7.48
C ALA A 245 -11.09 9.97 -7.14
N GLU A 246 -12.10 9.13 -7.37
CA GLU A 246 -12.02 7.67 -7.18
C GLU A 246 -11.28 6.95 -8.32
N ASP A 247 -11.17 7.58 -9.49
CA ASP A 247 -10.61 7.00 -10.71
C ASP A 247 -9.25 7.64 -11.00
N SER A 248 -8.17 6.87 -10.78
CA SER A 248 -6.79 7.32 -10.97
C SER A 248 -6.47 7.78 -12.39
N GLY A 249 -7.23 7.34 -13.41
CA GLY A 249 -7.07 7.80 -14.80
C GLY A 249 -7.87 9.06 -15.15
N LYS A 250 -8.75 9.52 -14.25
CA LYS A 250 -9.63 10.68 -14.49
C LYS A 250 -9.46 11.83 -13.51
N ALA A 251 -8.91 11.58 -12.32
CA ALA A 251 -8.69 12.60 -11.32
C ALA A 251 -7.81 13.74 -11.86
N GLY A 252 -8.12 14.99 -11.53
CA GLY A 252 -7.32 16.14 -11.97
C GLY A 252 -5.95 16.24 -11.29
N PHE A 253 -5.80 15.62 -10.13
CA PHE A 253 -4.58 15.71 -9.32
C PHE A 253 -4.14 14.35 -8.80
N GLU A 254 -2.82 14.20 -8.70
CA GLU A 254 -2.13 13.09 -8.07
C GLU A 254 -1.14 13.66 -7.05
N VAL A 255 -1.19 13.20 -5.81
CA VAL A 255 -0.25 13.61 -4.77
C VAL A 255 0.41 12.38 -4.21
N MET A 256 1.73 12.31 -4.37
CA MET A 256 2.52 11.17 -3.93
C MET A 256 3.41 11.54 -2.75
N VAL A 257 3.66 10.57 -1.88
CA VAL A 257 4.67 10.66 -0.82
C VAL A 257 5.62 9.48 -0.97
N TRP A 258 6.79 9.71 -1.57
CA TRP A 258 7.82 8.71 -1.82
C TRP A 258 8.74 8.59 -0.60
N PHE A 259 8.81 7.39 -0.04
CA PHE A 259 9.71 7.03 1.05
C PHE A 259 11.08 6.55 0.55
N ALA A 260 11.17 6.17 -0.73
CA ALA A 260 12.43 5.86 -1.39
C ALA A 260 12.31 5.98 -2.91
N ASP A 261 13.43 6.31 -3.55
CA ASP A 261 13.69 6.15 -4.98
C ASP A 261 14.98 5.34 -5.17
N PHE A 262 14.93 4.37 -6.08
CA PHE A 262 16.05 3.49 -6.42
C PHE A 262 16.37 3.60 -7.90
N GLY A 263 17.66 3.58 -8.22
CA GLY A 263 18.15 3.63 -9.59
C GLY A 263 18.12 5.03 -10.19
N THR A 264 18.06 5.10 -11.52
CA THR A 264 18.10 6.36 -12.27
C THR A 264 16.78 6.72 -12.93
N ASP A 265 15.87 5.74 -13.04
CA ASP A 265 14.62 5.89 -13.81
C ASP A 265 13.44 6.23 -12.91
N ALA A 266 13.54 5.96 -11.60
CA ALA A 266 12.61 6.48 -10.60
C ALA A 266 12.83 8.00 -10.49
N TRP A 267 12.05 8.76 -11.24
CA TRP A 267 12.24 10.20 -11.39
C TRP A 267 10.91 10.93 -11.22
N PRO A 268 10.70 11.66 -10.10
CA PRO A 268 9.44 12.35 -9.86
C PRO A 268 9.21 13.44 -10.91
N LEU A 269 7.95 13.61 -11.30
CA LEU A 269 7.57 14.63 -12.28
C LEU A 269 7.91 16.03 -11.77
N GLY A 270 8.47 16.86 -12.66
CA GLY A 270 8.91 18.21 -12.33
C GLY A 270 10.36 18.33 -11.85
N LYS A 271 11.01 17.22 -11.43
CA LYS A 271 12.43 17.23 -11.07
C LYS A 271 13.29 17.46 -12.33
N LYS A 272 14.30 18.31 -12.20
CA LYS A 272 15.15 18.78 -13.31
C LYS A 272 16.63 18.52 -13.04
N ASN A 273 17.41 18.39 -14.11
CA ASN A 273 18.87 18.35 -14.05
C ASN A 273 19.47 19.77 -14.02
N THR A 274 18.97 20.61 -13.11
CA THR A 274 19.40 22.00 -12.89
C THR A 274 19.86 22.16 -11.45
N PRO A 275 20.64 23.20 -11.10
CA PRO A 275 21.13 23.39 -9.72
C PRO A 275 20.02 23.44 -8.66
N ASP A 276 18.86 24.00 -9.00
CA ASP A 276 17.65 24.07 -8.16
C ASP A 276 16.82 22.77 -8.18
N LYS A 277 17.18 21.80 -9.04
CA LYS A 277 16.52 20.50 -9.23
C LYS A 277 15.03 20.55 -9.57
N GLY A 278 14.45 21.73 -9.82
CA GLY A 278 12.99 21.90 -9.88
C GLY A 278 12.30 21.78 -8.51
N LEU A 279 13.04 21.98 -7.42
CA LEU A 279 12.54 21.92 -6.05
C LEU A 279 11.47 23.00 -5.81
N VAL A 280 10.27 22.58 -5.43
CA VAL A 280 9.16 23.48 -5.06
C VAL A 280 9.26 23.88 -3.60
N LYS A 281 9.49 22.90 -2.71
CA LYS A 281 9.53 23.10 -1.26
C LYS A 281 10.26 21.95 -0.58
N SER A 282 10.84 22.18 0.60
CA SER A 282 11.31 21.10 1.48
C SER A 282 10.60 21.17 2.83
N GLN A 283 10.38 20.02 3.45
CA GLN A 283 9.75 19.90 4.76
C GLN A 283 10.28 18.67 5.50
N THR A 284 10.61 18.84 6.78
CA THR A 284 10.95 17.73 7.67
C THR A 284 9.73 17.32 8.47
N LEU A 285 9.44 16.02 8.49
CA LEU A 285 8.33 15.42 9.23
C LEU A 285 8.81 14.13 9.88
N GLU A 286 8.63 13.99 11.20
CA GLU A 286 9.09 12.82 11.98
C GLU A 286 10.55 12.41 11.73
N GLY A 287 11.43 13.40 11.53
CA GLY A 287 12.86 13.18 11.28
C GLY A 287 13.21 12.82 9.84
N VAL A 288 12.23 12.73 8.95
CA VAL A 288 12.42 12.49 7.51
C VAL A 288 12.33 13.82 6.76
N GLU A 289 13.32 14.13 5.94
CA GLU A 289 13.33 15.30 5.07
C GLU A 289 12.71 14.94 3.72
N PHE A 290 11.65 15.64 3.35
CA PHE A 290 10.98 15.51 2.06
C PHE A 290 11.21 16.73 1.18
N GLU A 291 11.41 16.49 -0.11
CA GLU A 291 11.49 17.49 -1.18
C GLU A 291 10.26 17.38 -2.08
N LEU A 292 9.54 18.48 -2.28
CA LEU A 292 8.37 18.56 -3.15
C LEU A 292 8.78 18.90 -4.58
N TYR A 293 8.27 18.12 -5.53
CA TYR A 293 8.35 18.35 -6.96
C TYR A 293 6.92 18.41 -7.55
N SER A 294 6.74 19.13 -8.66
CA SER A 294 5.45 19.19 -9.35
C SER A 294 5.57 19.20 -10.86
N GLY A 295 4.74 18.42 -11.56
CA GLY A 295 4.68 18.40 -13.02
C GLY A 295 3.39 17.77 -13.55
N LEU A 296 3.15 17.93 -14.84
CA LEU A 296 2.02 17.27 -15.51
C LEU A 296 2.43 15.89 -16.02
N ASN A 297 1.57 14.89 -15.81
CA ASN A 297 1.73 13.58 -16.45
C ASN A 297 1.12 13.57 -17.86
N SER A 298 1.22 12.43 -18.57
CA SER A 298 0.68 12.29 -19.94
C SER A 298 -0.84 12.37 -20.04
N GLN A 299 -1.55 12.22 -18.91
CA GLN A 299 -3.00 12.36 -18.79
C GLN A 299 -3.43 13.79 -18.45
N ASN A 300 -2.47 14.74 -18.42
CA ASN A 300 -2.68 16.13 -18.04
C ASN A 300 -3.19 16.30 -16.60
N GLN A 301 -2.85 15.35 -15.73
CA GLN A 301 -3.07 15.45 -14.29
C GLN A 301 -1.88 16.19 -13.68
N MET A 302 -2.14 17.08 -12.72
CA MET A 302 -1.06 17.72 -11.96
C MET A 302 -0.59 16.77 -10.86
N VAL A 303 0.66 16.37 -10.96
CA VAL A 303 1.31 15.45 -10.03
C VAL A 303 2.22 16.24 -9.08
N LEU A 304 2.03 16.06 -7.78
CA LEU A 304 2.86 16.61 -6.72
C LEU A 304 3.52 15.47 -5.95
N SER A 305 4.84 15.37 -5.97
CA SER A 305 5.56 14.28 -5.31
C SER A 305 6.44 14.82 -4.19
N TRP A 306 6.10 14.49 -2.94
CA TRP A 306 6.99 14.63 -1.79
C TRP A 306 7.95 13.46 -1.77
N VAL A 307 9.25 13.70 -1.93
CA VAL A 307 10.26 12.64 -2.03
C VAL A 307 11.24 12.72 -0.86
N ALA A 308 11.33 11.65 -0.07
CA ALA A 308 12.30 11.55 1.01
C ALA A 308 13.73 11.65 0.46
N THR A 309 14.59 12.42 1.11
CA THR A 309 15.99 12.60 0.66
C THR A 309 16.86 11.36 0.87
N LYS A 310 16.35 10.37 1.62
CA LYS A 310 16.97 9.07 1.87
C LYS A 310 15.90 7.98 1.95
N PRO A 311 16.22 6.74 1.55
CA PRO A 311 15.33 5.60 1.76
C PRO A 311 14.89 5.50 3.23
N THR A 312 13.58 5.50 3.44
CA THR A 312 12.91 5.50 4.74
C THR A 312 12.05 4.24 4.84
N THR A 313 12.63 3.15 5.32
CA THR A 313 11.99 1.83 5.44
C THR A 313 11.00 1.72 6.59
N THR A 314 11.09 2.63 7.57
CA THR A 314 10.15 2.75 8.68
C THR A 314 9.69 4.18 8.82
N PHE A 315 8.38 4.41 8.92
CA PHE A 315 7.82 5.72 9.22
C PHE A 315 6.60 5.56 10.11
N LYS A 316 6.45 6.44 11.10
CA LYS A 316 5.25 6.55 11.93
C LYS A 316 4.98 8.01 12.22
N GLY A 317 3.87 8.54 11.72
CA GLY A 317 3.55 9.96 11.86
C GLY A 317 2.26 10.40 11.19
N ASP A 318 1.87 11.65 11.45
CA ASP A 318 0.77 12.31 10.74
C ASP A 318 1.30 12.97 9.46
N LEU A 319 0.79 12.56 8.29
CA LEU A 319 1.17 13.08 6.97
C LEU A 319 0.40 14.33 6.57
N LYS A 320 -0.66 14.71 7.31
CA LYS A 320 -1.44 15.92 7.04
C LYS A 320 -0.61 17.20 6.86
N PRO A 321 0.50 17.43 7.62
CA PRO A 321 1.33 18.61 7.43
C PRO A 321 1.93 18.75 6.03
N LEU A 322 2.13 17.66 5.28
CA LEU A 322 2.58 17.72 3.88
C LEU A 322 1.48 18.29 2.97
N MET A 323 0.22 17.91 3.20
CA MET A 323 -0.94 18.42 2.46
C MET A 323 -1.23 19.88 2.83
N ASP A 324 -1.14 20.23 4.12
CA ASP A 324 -1.31 21.61 4.57
C ASP A 324 -0.30 22.55 3.91
N THR A 325 0.93 22.10 3.69
CA THR A 325 1.94 22.86 2.95
C THR A 325 1.55 23.08 1.49
N ILE A 326 0.96 22.08 0.82
CA ILE A 326 0.44 22.25 -0.54
C ILE A 326 -0.65 23.33 -0.56
N PHE A 327 -1.61 23.26 0.36
CA PHE A 327 -2.69 24.25 0.44
C PHE A 327 -2.19 25.65 0.78
N ALA A 328 -1.19 25.77 1.64
CA ALA A 328 -0.61 27.05 2.04
C ALA A 328 0.09 27.79 0.90
N MET A 329 0.48 27.09 -0.18
CA MET A 329 1.04 27.72 -1.37
C MET A 329 0.01 28.54 -2.17
N ASN A 330 -1.29 28.32 -1.95
CA ASN A 330 -2.39 29.00 -2.64
C ASN A 330 -2.23 29.03 -4.17
N ASN A 331 -1.68 27.96 -4.75
CA ASN A 331 -1.55 27.81 -6.19
C ASN A 331 -2.84 27.22 -6.75
N ALA A 332 -3.48 27.92 -7.70
CA ALA A 332 -4.74 27.49 -8.32
C ALA A 332 -4.59 26.22 -9.17
N ASP A 333 -3.37 25.88 -9.59
CA ASP A 333 -3.06 24.68 -10.36
C ASP A 333 -2.80 23.46 -9.46
N TYR A 334 -2.81 23.62 -8.13
CA TYR A 334 -2.63 22.54 -7.15
C TYR A 334 -3.95 22.15 -6.48
N PRO A 335 -4.02 20.96 -5.81
CA PRO A 335 -5.18 20.57 -5.03
C PRO A 335 -5.59 21.64 -4.01
N GLN A 336 -6.88 21.84 -3.88
CA GLN A 336 -7.50 22.75 -2.92
C GLN A 336 -8.17 21.96 -1.80
N LYS A 337 -8.36 22.59 -0.64
CA LYS A 337 -9.07 21.99 0.50
C LYS A 337 -10.50 21.53 0.20
N THR A 338 -11.12 22.08 -0.85
CA THR A 338 -12.47 21.72 -1.29
C THR A 338 -12.52 20.52 -2.21
N ASP A 339 -11.37 20.06 -2.72
CA ASP A 339 -11.28 18.91 -3.60
C ASP A 339 -11.49 17.62 -2.79
N TYR A 340 -11.98 16.59 -3.44
CA TYR A 340 -12.20 15.28 -2.86
C TYR A 340 -10.94 14.43 -3.03
N LEU A 341 -10.53 13.77 -1.95
CA LEU A 341 -9.63 12.62 -1.97
C LEU A 341 -10.49 11.36 -2.14
N GLY A 342 -10.33 10.67 -3.28
CA GLY A 342 -11.13 9.48 -3.61
C GLY A 342 -10.33 8.19 -3.70
N TYR A 343 -9.01 8.28 -3.88
CA TYR A 343 -8.11 7.13 -3.92
C TYR A 343 -6.92 7.39 -3.00
N LEU A 344 -6.52 6.37 -2.24
CA LEU A 344 -5.30 6.37 -1.47
C LEU A 344 -4.74 4.95 -1.40
N ALA A 345 -3.48 4.75 -1.81
CA ALA A 345 -2.81 3.47 -1.69
C ALA A 345 -1.34 3.63 -1.32
N PHE A 346 -0.79 2.66 -0.57
CA PHE A 346 0.64 2.55 -0.34
C PHE A 346 1.20 1.35 -1.10
N GLY A 347 2.28 1.56 -1.84
CA GLY A 347 2.87 0.51 -2.66
C GLY A 347 4.24 0.87 -3.21
N GLN A 348 4.62 0.15 -4.25
CA GLN A 348 5.90 0.33 -4.94
C GLN A 348 5.66 0.44 -6.43
N GLU A 349 6.12 1.51 -7.09
CA GLU A 349 6.17 1.49 -8.56
C GLU A 349 7.39 0.67 -9.00
N ALA A 350 7.15 -0.42 -9.73
CA ALA A 350 8.17 -1.29 -10.30
C ALA A 350 8.51 -0.83 -11.72
N TYR A 351 9.75 -0.36 -11.92
CA TYR A 351 10.21 0.13 -13.23
C TYR A 351 11.02 -0.94 -13.95
N SER A 352 12.13 -1.40 -13.39
CA SER A 352 12.93 -2.46 -14.02
C SER A 352 13.98 -3.06 -13.08
N SER A 353 14.41 -4.28 -13.38
CA SER A 353 15.58 -4.92 -12.78
C SER A 353 16.04 -6.10 -13.63
N THR A 354 17.35 -6.37 -13.62
CA THR A 354 17.92 -7.58 -14.22
C THR A 354 17.87 -8.80 -13.29
N ALA A 355 17.37 -8.64 -12.06
CA ALA A 355 17.20 -9.71 -11.09
C ALA A 355 15.79 -9.65 -10.47
N ASN A 356 15.41 -10.71 -9.76
CA ASN A 356 14.20 -10.69 -8.95
C ASN A 356 14.39 -9.72 -7.78
N VAL A 357 13.39 -8.86 -7.59
CA VAL A 357 13.34 -7.90 -6.50
C VAL A 357 12.07 -8.16 -5.71
N THR A 358 12.18 -8.24 -4.38
CA THR A 358 11.04 -8.45 -3.48
C THR A 358 10.83 -7.23 -2.60
N PHE A 359 9.68 -6.58 -2.76
CA PHE A 359 9.16 -5.56 -1.87
C PHE A 359 8.29 -6.21 -0.81
N SER A 360 8.65 -6.07 0.46
CA SER A 360 7.90 -6.66 1.58
C SER A 360 7.37 -5.59 2.51
N VAL A 361 6.11 -5.74 2.93
CA VAL A 361 5.42 -4.84 3.85
C VAL A 361 4.91 -5.66 5.04
N PRO A 362 5.77 -5.86 6.06
CA PRO A 362 5.41 -6.58 7.28
C PRO A 362 4.48 -5.81 8.22
N SER A 363 4.40 -4.50 8.11
CA SER A 363 3.48 -3.68 8.89
C SER A 363 3.05 -2.48 8.06
N LEU A 364 1.74 -2.24 8.01
CA LEU A 364 1.14 -1.06 7.43
C LEU A 364 -0.15 -0.75 8.20
N ALA A 365 -0.30 0.47 8.65
CA ALA A 365 -1.55 1.00 9.19
C ALA A 365 -1.80 2.41 8.67
N VAL A 366 -3.05 2.68 8.27
CA VAL A 366 -3.47 3.98 7.74
C VAL A 366 -4.77 4.40 8.41
N ASP A 367 -4.70 5.49 9.18
CA ASP A 367 -5.85 6.05 9.90
C ASP A 367 -6.13 7.47 9.42
N ILE A 368 -7.32 7.67 8.87
CA ILE A 368 -7.79 8.93 8.30
C ILE A 368 -9.07 9.32 8.99
N GLU A 369 -8.99 10.39 9.78
CA GLU A 369 -10.13 10.97 10.48
C GLU A 369 -10.54 12.28 9.81
N THR A 370 -11.84 12.52 9.70
CA THR A 370 -12.39 13.80 9.24
C THR A 370 -12.99 14.59 10.40
N SER A 371 -12.74 15.89 10.47
CA SER A 371 -13.46 16.80 11.35
C SER A 371 -14.93 16.87 10.94
N LYS A 372 -15.84 16.72 11.91
CA LYS A 372 -17.28 16.89 11.73
C LYS A 372 -17.69 18.31 11.39
#